data_AF-A0A6A2FWT1-F1
#
_entry.id   AF-A0A6A2FWT1-F1
#
_cell.length_a   1.000
_cell.length_b   1.000
_cell.length_c   1.000
_cell.angle_alpha   90.00
_cell.angle_beta   90.00
_cell.angle_gamma   90.00
#
_symmetry.space_group_name_H-M   'P 1'
#
loop_
_entity.id
_entity.type
_entity.pdbx_description
1 polymer ?
#
loop_
_entity_poly.entity_id
_entity_poly.type
_entity_poly.pdbx_seq_one_letter_code
_entity_poly.pdbx_strand_id
1 'polypeptide(L)'
;MQKQLPVYKLKITDEDPVSGVDYVALVDVPATEFNWVAFNRQKPMQFKVQHAEQRIICGALMVANLPIYRKEGDREYYVVFDEPTIKSVCYKYFRNRYTANVNVMHNPQQKVGGVYMVQSYLIDKQNGVNAPAYYPELPDGSWFGCFKVDNPQVWDNYIKTGKLQGFSVEGMFGQMHVTDASEIIIQQLIEIIKNEND
;
A
#
# COMPACT_ATOMS: atom_id res chain seq x y z
N MET A 1 -29.91 -3.02 -8.25
CA MET A 1 -28.77 -2.72 -9.15
C MET A 1 -27.55 -2.44 -8.30
N GLN A 2 -26.42 -3.09 -8.58
CA GLN A 2 -25.15 -2.61 -8.03
C GLN A 2 -24.85 -1.24 -8.65
N LYS A 3 -24.47 -0.27 -7.81
CA LYS A 3 -24.15 1.10 -8.24
C LYS A 3 -22.77 1.06 -8.91
N GLN A 4 -22.72 1.22 -10.24
CA GLN A 4 -21.44 1.38 -10.94
C GLN A 4 -20.83 2.72 -10.54
N LEU A 5 -19.76 2.67 -9.76
CA LEU A 5 -18.99 3.85 -9.35
C LEU A 5 -17.88 4.13 -10.36
N PRO A 6 -17.57 5.40 -10.68
CA PRO A 6 -16.42 5.74 -11.52
C PRO A 6 -15.11 5.18 -10.96
N VAL A 7 -14.17 4.84 -11.82
CA VAL A 7 -12.84 4.34 -11.43
C VAL A 7 -11.79 5.24 -12.07
N TYR A 8 -10.97 5.89 -11.25
CA TYR A 8 -9.93 6.82 -11.72
C TYR A 8 -8.53 6.26 -11.54
N LYS A 9 -7.73 6.34 -12.59
CA LYS A 9 -6.32 5.99 -12.52
C LYS A 9 -5.52 7.15 -11.93
N LEU A 10 -4.95 6.95 -10.74
CA LEU A 10 -3.98 7.90 -10.18
C LEU A 10 -2.61 7.66 -10.81
N LYS A 11 -1.89 8.75 -11.07
CA LYS A 11 -0.56 8.74 -11.68
C LYS A 11 0.38 9.64 -10.89
N ILE A 12 1.64 9.25 -10.86
CA ILE A 12 2.78 10.06 -10.44
C ILE A 12 3.76 10.04 -11.60
N THR A 13 4.32 11.20 -11.95
CA THR A 13 5.38 11.32 -12.94
C THR A 13 6.70 11.67 -12.26
N ASP A 14 7.81 11.16 -12.78
CA ASP A 14 9.15 11.50 -12.29
C ASP A 14 9.48 13.00 -12.40
N GLU A 15 8.77 13.72 -13.27
CA GLU A 15 8.90 15.14 -13.56
C GLU A 15 8.21 16.03 -12.53
N ASP A 16 7.18 15.55 -11.85
CA ASP A 16 6.53 16.27 -10.76
C ASP A 16 7.41 16.15 -9.50
N PRO A 17 8.03 17.25 -9.02
CA PRO A 17 8.89 17.16 -7.85
C PRO A 17 8.10 16.91 -6.57
N VAL A 18 6.79 17.22 -6.55
CA VAL A 18 5.93 17.22 -5.37
C VAL A 18 5.23 15.88 -5.17
N SER A 19 4.76 15.21 -6.23
CA SER A 19 4.01 13.95 -6.06
C SER A 19 4.89 12.71 -5.87
N GLY A 20 4.55 11.83 -4.93
CA GLY A 20 5.38 10.74 -4.45
C GLY A 20 4.81 10.10 -3.20
N VAL A 21 5.49 9.06 -2.70
CA VAL A 21 5.34 8.58 -1.32
C VAL A 21 6.51 9.13 -0.51
N ASP A 22 6.21 9.71 0.64
CA ASP A 22 7.18 10.33 1.54
C ASP A 22 7.38 9.52 2.83
N TYR A 23 6.34 8.81 3.30
CA TYR A 23 6.35 8.02 4.54
C TYR A 23 5.65 6.67 4.37
N VAL A 24 6.01 5.70 5.22
CA VAL A 24 5.23 4.49 5.45
C VAL A 24 4.76 4.48 6.90
N ALA A 25 3.45 4.51 7.12
CA ALA A 25 2.86 4.34 8.44
C ALA A 25 2.77 2.87 8.83
N LEU A 26 3.07 2.60 10.09
CA LEU A 26 2.61 1.40 10.79
C LEU A 26 1.19 1.66 11.30
N VAL A 27 0.24 0.81 10.93
CA VAL A 27 -1.20 0.97 11.25
C VAL A 27 -1.80 -0.28 11.88
N ASP A 28 -2.85 -0.11 12.69
CA ASP A 28 -3.59 -1.19 13.35
C ASP A 28 -4.46 -1.98 12.36
N VAL A 29 -5.18 -1.25 11.52
CA VAL A 29 -5.89 -1.75 10.34
C VAL A 29 -5.19 -1.18 9.10
N PRO A 30 -4.77 -2.02 8.13
CA PRO A 30 -4.30 -1.52 6.85
C PRO A 30 -5.38 -0.64 6.18
N ALA A 31 -5.03 0.61 5.87
CA ALA A 31 -5.85 1.64 5.21
C ALA A 31 -7.02 2.26 6.03
N THR A 32 -6.69 2.96 7.13
CA THR A 32 -7.54 3.99 7.80
C THR A 32 -6.62 5.11 8.33
N GLU A 33 -6.85 6.41 8.18
CA GLU A 33 -7.90 7.23 7.51
C GLU A 33 -7.20 8.21 6.52
N PHE A 34 -7.83 9.05 5.68
CA PHE A 34 -9.23 9.41 5.42
C PHE A 34 -9.79 8.74 4.15
N ASN A 35 -11.11 8.76 3.98
CA ASN A 35 -11.83 8.41 2.74
C ASN A 35 -11.52 7.00 2.19
N TRP A 36 -11.11 6.06 3.04
CA TRP A 36 -11.06 4.62 2.75
C TRP A 36 -12.16 3.92 3.55
N VAL A 37 -13.38 3.80 2.99
CA VAL A 37 -14.32 2.81 3.52
C VAL A 37 -13.81 1.44 3.05
N ALA A 38 -13.31 0.65 4.00
CA ALA A 38 -12.68 -0.62 3.72
C ALA A 38 -13.68 -1.61 3.09
N PHE A 39 -13.44 -1.95 1.82
CA PHE A 39 -13.82 -3.27 1.31
C PHE A 39 -12.99 -4.32 2.06
N ASN A 40 -13.63 -5.45 2.33
CA ASN A 40 -13.48 -6.22 3.56
C ASN A 40 -12.03 -6.69 3.83
N ARG A 41 -11.35 -6.05 4.81
CA ARG A 41 -10.04 -6.46 5.35
C ARG A 41 -9.02 -6.85 4.26
N GLN A 42 -8.29 -5.88 3.72
CA GLN A 42 -7.21 -6.12 2.75
C GLN A 42 -6.07 -6.98 3.32
N LYS A 43 -6.26 -8.30 3.35
CA LYS A 43 -5.27 -9.32 3.69
C LYS A 43 -3.92 -9.13 2.98
N PRO A 44 -3.83 -8.73 1.69
CA PRO A 44 -2.55 -8.46 1.04
C PRO A 44 -1.84 -7.18 1.51
N MET A 45 -2.40 -6.38 2.43
CA MET A 45 -1.76 -5.21 3.04
C MET A 45 -1.38 -5.42 4.52
N GLN A 46 -1.75 -6.56 5.12
CA GLN A 46 -1.27 -6.94 6.46
C GLN A 46 0.16 -7.45 6.36
N PHE A 47 1.10 -6.89 7.12
CA PHE A 47 2.45 -7.43 7.17
C PHE A 47 2.51 -8.73 7.97
N LYS A 48 3.52 -9.56 7.68
CA LYS A 48 3.88 -10.75 8.45
C LYS A 48 5.20 -10.53 9.16
N VAL A 49 5.32 -11.06 10.38
CA VAL A 49 6.62 -11.17 11.06
C VAL A 49 7.38 -12.31 10.40
N GLN A 50 8.41 -11.99 9.61
CA GLN A 50 9.21 -13.01 8.91
C GLN A 50 10.25 -13.64 9.83
N HIS A 51 10.95 -12.81 10.62
CA HIS A 51 12.00 -13.24 11.52
C HIS A 51 11.81 -12.53 12.86
N ALA A 52 11.16 -13.21 13.82
CA ALA A 52 10.80 -12.61 15.10
C ALA A 52 12.02 -12.19 15.94
N GLU A 53 13.08 -13.00 15.95
CA GLU A 53 14.33 -12.69 16.63
C GLU A 53 15.06 -11.49 15.99
N GLN A 54 15.06 -11.44 14.66
CA GLN A 54 15.65 -10.33 13.90
C GLN A 54 14.74 -9.08 13.88
N ARG A 55 13.51 -9.17 14.39
CA ARG A 55 12.51 -8.08 14.40
C ARG A 55 12.22 -7.52 12.99
N ILE A 56 11.92 -8.40 12.03
CA ILE A 56 11.61 -8.03 10.65
C ILE A 56 10.11 -8.26 10.35
N ILE A 57 9.44 -7.23 9.84
CA ILE A 57 8.07 -7.25 9.32
C ILE A 57 8.08 -7.01 7.81
N CYS A 58 7.27 -7.76 7.06
CA CYS A 58 7.24 -7.74 5.60
C CYS A 58 5.81 -7.76 5.04
N GLY A 59 5.55 -7.00 3.98
CA GLY A 59 4.22 -6.93 3.37
C GLY A 59 4.18 -6.05 2.12
N ALA A 60 3.03 -6.01 1.45
CA ALA A 60 2.83 -5.05 0.37
C ALA A 60 2.76 -3.63 0.93
N LEU A 61 3.34 -2.69 0.18
CA LEU A 61 3.24 -1.24 0.39
C LEU A 61 2.23 -0.64 -0.60
N MET A 62 2.18 -1.18 -1.82
CA MET A 62 1.15 -0.88 -2.82
C MET A 62 0.85 -2.16 -3.62
N VAL A 63 -0.41 -2.38 -3.98
CA VAL A 63 -0.85 -3.52 -4.79
C VAL A 63 -1.33 -3.03 -6.15
N ALA A 64 -0.79 -3.57 -7.23
CA ALA A 64 -1.11 -3.11 -8.59
C ALA A 64 -2.57 -3.38 -8.96
N ASN A 65 -3.20 -2.36 -9.55
CA ASN A 65 -4.61 -2.31 -9.94
C ASN A 65 -5.62 -2.59 -8.81
N LEU A 66 -5.18 -2.63 -7.53
CA LEU A 66 -6.08 -2.78 -6.40
C LEU A 66 -7.06 -1.60 -6.37
N PRO A 67 -8.38 -1.84 -6.39
CA PRO A 67 -9.37 -0.78 -6.36
C PRO A 67 -9.55 -0.22 -4.96
N ILE A 68 -9.58 1.11 -4.89
CA ILE A 68 -9.51 1.87 -3.64
C ILE A 68 -10.74 2.76 -3.57
N TYR A 69 -11.73 2.38 -2.75
CA TYR A 69 -12.93 3.20 -2.61
C TYR A 69 -12.62 4.56 -1.98
N ARG A 70 -13.29 5.58 -2.49
CA ARG A 70 -13.23 6.99 -2.08
C ARG A 70 -14.65 7.53 -1.94
N LYS A 71 -14.86 8.29 -0.88
CA LYS A 71 -16.05 9.11 -0.67
C LYS A 71 -15.65 10.54 -0.31
N GLU A 72 -16.10 11.49 -1.09
CA GLU A 72 -15.88 12.94 -0.87
C GLU A 72 -17.24 13.63 -0.90
N GLY A 73 -17.81 13.90 0.28
CA GLY A 73 -19.21 14.30 0.41
C GLY A 73 -20.15 13.23 -0.16
N ASP A 74 -20.94 13.61 -1.16
CA ASP A 74 -21.85 12.71 -1.88
C ASP A 74 -21.20 11.98 -3.08
N ARG A 75 -19.96 12.34 -3.45
CA ARG A 75 -19.24 11.71 -4.56
C ARG A 75 -18.57 10.43 -4.11
N GLU A 76 -18.95 9.32 -4.71
CA GLU A 76 -18.34 8.00 -4.49
C GLU A 76 -17.65 7.53 -5.76
N TYR A 77 -16.43 7.00 -5.64
CA TYR A 77 -15.62 6.50 -6.76
C TYR A 77 -14.55 5.53 -6.26
N TYR A 78 -13.90 4.82 -7.17
CA TYR A 78 -12.67 4.09 -6.89
C TYR A 78 -11.47 4.82 -7.47
N VAL A 79 -10.30 4.64 -6.88
CA VAL A 79 -9.01 4.93 -7.50
C VAL A 79 -8.19 3.65 -7.68
N VAL A 80 -7.28 3.64 -8.65
CA VAL A 80 -6.33 2.54 -8.89
C VAL A 80 -4.95 3.10 -9.20
N PHE A 81 -3.92 2.34 -8.84
CA PHE A 81 -2.53 2.56 -9.25
C PHE A 81 -2.07 1.39 -10.12
N ASP A 82 -1.59 1.67 -11.33
CA ASP A 82 -1.03 0.65 -12.21
C ASP A 82 0.46 0.39 -11.91
N GLU A 83 0.99 -0.70 -12.46
CA GLU A 83 2.41 -1.07 -12.38
C GLU A 83 3.36 0.10 -12.72
N PRO A 84 3.25 0.80 -13.87
CA PRO A 84 4.07 1.98 -14.17
C PRO A 84 4.07 3.06 -13.08
N THR A 85 2.90 3.35 -12.48
CA THR A 85 2.80 4.35 -11.42
C THR A 85 3.47 3.86 -10.14
N ILE A 86 3.21 2.62 -9.71
CA ILE A 86 3.83 2.03 -8.50
C ILE A 86 5.35 1.93 -8.67
N LYS A 87 5.83 1.63 -9.87
CA LYS A 87 7.26 1.62 -10.22
C LYS A 87 7.89 3.00 -10.05
N SER A 88 7.26 4.05 -10.57
CA SER A 88 7.73 5.44 -10.40
C SER A 88 7.71 5.87 -8.92
N VAL A 89 6.66 5.51 -8.17
CA VAL A 89 6.58 5.75 -6.71
C VAL A 89 7.74 5.09 -5.98
N CYS A 90 7.97 3.80 -6.21
CA CYS A 90 9.06 3.04 -5.59
C CYS A 90 10.42 3.70 -5.92
N TYR A 91 10.70 3.97 -7.18
CA TYR A 91 11.96 4.57 -7.60
C TYR A 91 12.17 5.97 -7.01
N LYS A 92 11.12 6.80 -6.93
CA LYS A 92 11.22 8.13 -6.31
C LYS A 92 11.44 8.05 -4.79
N TYR A 93 10.77 7.13 -4.09
CA TYR A 93 10.98 6.89 -2.66
C TYR A 93 12.43 6.51 -2.34
N PHE A 94 13.05 5.65 -3.15
CA PHE A 94 14.48 5.31 -3.05
C PHE A 94 15.39 6.48 -3.40
N ARG A 95 15.13 7.18 -4.51
CA ARG A 95 15.90 8.37 -4.94
C ARG A 95 15.97 9.43 -3.84
N ASN A 96 14.86 9.64 -3.14
CA ASN A 96 14.73 10.61 -2.06
C ASN A 96 15.25 10.11 -0.69
N ARG A 97 15.73 8.87 -0.60
CA ARG A 97 16.28 8.24 0.62
C ARG A 97 15.25 8.11 1.76
N TYR A 98 13.98 7.95 1.44
CA TYR A 98 12.90 7.89 2.43
C TYR A 98 12.75 6.51 3.12
N THR A 99 13.72 5.60 2.96
CA THR A 99 13.68 4.23 3.51
C THR A 99 13.59 4.13 5.04
N ALA A 100 13.82 5.22 5.78
CA ALA A 100 13.63 5.33 7.24
C ALA A 100 12.51 6.31 7.64
N ASN A 101 11.71 6.81 6.69
CA ASN A 101 10.57 7.68 6.95
C ASN A 101 9.37 6.84 7.40
N VAL A 102 9.40 6.42 8.67
CA VAL A 102 8.33 5.62 9.28
C VAL A 102 7.62 6.41 10.38
N ASN A 103 6.30 6.32 10.43
CA ASN A 103 5.49 6.85 11.52
C ASN A 103 4.47 5.81 12.03
N VAL A 104 3.66 6.19 13.01
CA VAL A 104 2.50 5.41 13.48
C VAL A 104 1.22 6.19 13.16
N MET A 105 0.19 5.49 12.67
CA MET A 105 -1.16 6.02 12.46
C MET A 105 -1.22 7.37 11.72
N HIS A 106 -0.42 7.54 10.67
CA HIS A 106 -0.39 8.73 9.82
C HIS A 106 -0.09 10.05 10.56
N ASN A 107 0.51 9.98 11.75
CA ASN A 107 0.81 11.15 12.56
C ASN A 107 2.26 11.62 12.32
N PRO A 108 2.49 12.79 11.68
CA PRO A 108 3.83 13.29 11.37
C PRO A 108 4.64 13.72 12.61
N GLN A 109 4.02 13.80 13.79
CA GLN A 109 4.70 13.98 15.07
C GLN A 109 5.11 12.64 15.70
N GLN A 110 4.53 11.51 15.27
CA GLN A 110 4.86 10.16 15.74
C GLN A 110 5.82 9.44 14.77
N LYS A 111 6.86 10.14 14.31
CA LYS A 111 7.96 9.52 13.56
C LYS A 111 8.69 8.52 14.45
N VAL A 112 8.92 7.32 13.92
CA VAL A 112 9.54 6.23 14.68
C VAL A 112 11.01 6.11 14.33
N GLY A 113 11.87 6.62 15.20
CA GLY A 113 13.30 6.30 15.16
C GLY A 113 13.52 4.80 15.42
N GLY A 114 14.48 4.19 14.71
CA GLY A 114 14.80 2.77 14.85
C GLY A 114 13.87 1.82 14.09
N VAL A 115 13.16 2.31 13.07
CA VAL A 115 12.47 1.47 12.07
C VAL A 115 12.91 1.90 10.68
N TYR A 116 13.38 0.94 9.87
CA TYR A 116 13.94 1.24 8.54
C TYR A 116 13.82 0.04 7.60
N MET A 117 13.69 0.33 6.30
CA MET A 117 13.54 -0.66 5.26
C MET A 117 14.85 -1.43 5.02
N VAL A 118 14.77 -2.76 4.95
CA VAL A 118 15.90 -3.67 4.72
C VAL A 118 15.75 -4.51 3.46
N GLN A 119 14.55 -4.68 2.94
CA GLN A 119 14.28 -5.30 1.63
C GLN A 119 13.15 -4.57 0.93
N SER A 120 13.20 -4.53 -0.39
CA SER A 120 12.14 -3.96 -1.23
C SER A 120 12.30 -4.44 -2.66
N TYR A 121 11.19 -4.77 -3.31
CA TYR A 121 11.15 -5.16 -4.71
C TYR A 121 9.75 -4.92 -5.28
N LEU A 122 9.69 -4.81 -6.61
CA LEU A 122 8.44 -4.90 -7.35
C LEU A 122 8.20 -6.37 -7.68
N ILE A 123 6.95 -6.81 -7.64
CA ILE A 123 6.55 -8.15 -8.10
C ILE A 123 6.70 -8.19 -9.63
N ASP A 124 7.38 -9.21 -10.11
CA ASP A 124 7.69 -9.44 -11.53
C ASP A 124 7.82 -10.96 -11.72
N LYS A 125 6.68 -11.62 -11.88
CA LYS A 125 6.58 -13.08 -12.05
C LYS A 125 7.29 -13.56 -13.30
N GLN A 126 7.33 -12.72 -14.35
CA GLN A 126 8.01 -13.04 -15.61
C GLN A 126 9.51 -13.21 -15.41
N ASN A 127 10.13 -12.40 -14.53
CA ASN A 127 11.53 -12.52 -14.12
C ASN A 127 11.72 -13.28 -12.78
N GLY A 128 10.69 -14.00 -12.31
CA GLY A 128 10.76 -14.86 -11.13
C GLY A 128 10.63 -14.17 -9.77
N VAL A 129 10.41 -12.86 -9.72
CA VAL A 129 10.23 -12.08 -8.48
C VAL A 129 8.79 -12.20 -7.99
N ASN A 130 8.54 -13.23 -7.18
CA ASN A 130 7.23 -13.54 -6.63
C ASN A 130 7.03 -12.94 -5.23
N ALA A 131 5.78 -12.89 -4.76
CA ALA A 131 5.50 -12.66 -3.34
C ALA A 131 6.07 -13.83 -2.52
N PRO A 132 6.53 -13.63 -1.26
CA PRO A 132 7.04 -14.72 -0.43
C PRO A 132 5.97 -15.77 -0.19
N ALA A 133 6.34 -17.06 -0.12
CA ALA A 133 5.39 -18.16 0.03
C ALA A 133 4.54 -18.13 1.31
N TYR A 134 4.92 -17.32 2.31
CA TYR A 134 4.14 -17.06 3.54
C TYR A 134 3.13 -15.90 3.39
N TYR A 135 3.12 -15.23 2.25
CA TYR A 135 2.31 -14.06 1.93
C TYR A 135 1.24 -14.43 0.89
N PRO A 136 0.07 -13.76 0.86
CA PRO A 136 -0.84 -13.85 -0.28
C PRO A 136 -0.13 -13.54 -1.60
N GLU A 137 -0.57 -14.17 -2.68
CA GLU A 137 -0.11 -13.83 -4.02
C GLU A 137 -0.45 -12.36 -4.35
N LEU A 138 0.48 -11.70 -5.05
CA LEU A 138 0.33 -10.31 -5.48
C LEU A 138 0.38 -10.23 -7.02
N PRO A 139 -0.32 -9.27 -7.65
CA PRO A 139 -0.19 -9.00 -9.09
C PRO A 139 1.16 -8.35 -9.41
N ASP A 140 1.61 -8.54 -10.66
CA ASP A 140 2.83 -7.89 -11.18
C ASP A 140 2.77 -6.36 -11.03
N GLY A 141 3.93 -5.76 -10.78
CA GLY A 141 4.07 -4.34 -10.47
C GLY A 141 3.69 -3.92 -9.05
N SER A 142 3.15 -4.82 -8.22
CA SER A 142 2.94 -4.52 -6.79
C SER A 142 4.27 -4.26 -6.09
N TRP A 143 4.29 -3.34 -5.12
CA TRP A 143 5.48 -3.02 -4.35
C TRP A 143 5.46 -3.73 -3.01
N PHE A 144 6.45 -4.60 -2.77
CA PHE A 144 6.64 -5.32 -1.52
C PHE A 144 7.84 -4.76 -0.75
N GLY A 145 7.74 -4.65 0.57
CA GLY A 145 8.79 -4.12 1.43
C GLY A 145 8.90 -4.84 2.77
N CYS A 146 10.11 -4.86 3.32
CA CYS A 146 10.41 -5.36 4.66
C CYS A 146 11.13 -4.29 5.49
N PHE A 147 10.70 -4.12 6.74
CA PHE A 147 11.27 -3.20 7.70
C PHE A 147 11.86 -3.93 8.90
N LYS A 148 13.06 -3.51 9.29
CA LYS A 148 13.70 -3.84 10.56
C LYS A 148 13.15 -2.93 11.64
N VAL A 149 12.75 -3.50 12.77
CA VAL A 149 12.23 -2.79 13.94
C VAL A 149 13.21 -2.95 15.09
N ASP A 150 14.23 -2.08 15.16
CA ASP A 150 15.16 -2.05 16.29
C ASP A 150 14.52 -1.42 17.53
N ASN A 151 13.60 -0.46 17.33
CA ASN A 151 12.88 0.21 18.39
C ASN A 151 12.11 -0.81 19.28
N PRO A 152 12.53 -1.04 20.55
CA PRO A 152 11.91 -2.04 21.39
C PRO A 152 10.50 -1.64 21.82
N GLN A 153 10.22 -0.34 21.97
CA GLN A 153 8.88 0.11 22.35
C GLN A 153 7.85 -0.21 21.26
N VAL A 154 8.20 0.00 19.98
CA VAL A 154 7.33 -0.36 18.85
C VAL A 154 7.24 -1.88 18.70
N TRP A 155 8.37 -2.59 18.78
CA TRP A 155 8.39 -4.05 18.67
C TRP A 155 7.54 -4.75 19.74
N ASP A 156 7.82 -4.48 21.01
CA ASP A 156 7.24 -5.23 22.12
C ASP A 156 5.82 -4.78 22.47
N ASN A 157 5.49 -3.49 22.39
CA ASN A 157 4.17 -2.99 22.79
C ASN A 157 3.13 -2.95 21.67
N TYR A 158 3.55 -2.96 20.39
CA TYR A 158 2.65 -2.78 19.25
C TYR A 158 2.71 -3.91 18.22
N ILE A 159 3.90 -4.30 17.74
CA ILE A 159 4.02 -5.36 16.72
C ILE A 159 3.70 -6.73 17.33
N LYS A 160 4.38 -7.10 18.43
CA LYS A 160 4.16 -8.39 19.11
C LYS A 160 2.78 -8.55 19.73
N THR A 161 2.13 -7.44 20.09
CA THR A 161 0.77 -7.44 20.63
C THR A 161 -0.31 -7.45 19.55
N GLY A 162 0.07 -7.31 18.27
CA GLY A 162 -0.87 -7.18 17.17
C GLY A 162 -1.65 -5.87 17.17
N LYS A 163 -1.21 -4.82 17.87
CA LYS A 163 -1.81 -3.48 17.78
C LYS A 163 -1.43 -2.74 16.51
N LEU A 164 -0.33 -3.12 15.86
CA LEU A 164 0.01 -2.65 14.52
C LEU A 164 0.22 -3.90 13.65
N GLN A 165 -0.47 -3.96 12.51
CA GLN A 165 -0.57 -5.14 11.64
C GLN A 165 -0.42 -4.82 10.15
N GLY A 166 -0.48 -3.55 9.76
CA GLY A 166 -0.46 -3.11 8.36
C GLY A 166 0.59 -2.06 8.07
N PHE A 167 0.96 -1.98 6.79
CA PHE A 167 1.60 -0.80 6.22
C PHE A 167 0.54 0.08 5.53
N SER A 168 0.77 1.38 5.52
CA SER A 168 0.00 2.33 4.72
C SER A 168 0.96 3.40 4.18
N VAL A 169 0.90 3.69 2.88
CA VAL A 169 1.78 4.67 2.24
C VAL A 169 1.20 6.09 2.34
N GLU A 170 2.05 7.04 2.68
CA GLU A 170 1.72 8.47 2.77
C GLU A 170 2.47 9.26 1.71
N GLY A 171 1.75 10.20 1.08
CA GLY A 171 2.35 11.15 0.18
C GLY A 171 1.30 11.83 -0.70
N MET A 172 1.78 12.67 -1.61
CA MET A 172 0.93 13.41 -2.53
C MET A 172 0.85 12.66 -3.85
N PHE A 173 -0.35 12.31 -4.30
CA PHE A 173 -0.57 11.71 -5.61
C PHE A 173 -0.99 12.82 -6.57
N GLY A 174 -0.32 12.91 -7.73
CA GLY A 174 -0.46 14.03 -8.65
C GLY A 174 -1.88 14.20 -9.20
N GLN A 175 -2.14 15.33 -9.85
CA GLN A 175 -3.48 15.66 -10.39
C GLN A 175 -4.10 14.47 -11.12
N MET A 176 -5.34 14.14 -10.73
CA MET A 176 -6.16 13.09 -11.33
C MET A 176 -6.16 13.20 -12.85
N HIS A 177 -5.32 12.40 -13.52
CA HIS A 177 -5.46 12.16 -14.94
C HIS A 177 -6.62 11.20 -15.13
N VAL A 178 -7.83 11.77 -15.13
CA VAL A 178 -9.11 11.08 -15.34
C VAL A 178 -9.13 10.50 -16.75
N THR A 179 -8.52 9.34 -16.91
CA THR A 179 -8.91 8.34 -17.88
C THR A 179 -9.79 7.34 -17.15
N ASP A 180 -10.95 7.02 -17.71
CA ASP A 180 -11.75 5.89 -17.24
C ASP A 180 -10.85 4.65 -17.15
N ALA A 181 -10.94 3.91 -16.04
CA ALA A 181 -10.23 2.65 -15.96
C ALA A 181 -10.70 1.72 -17.09
N SER A 182 -9.77 0.99 -17.69
CA SER A 182 -10.10 0.10 -18.81
C SER A 182 -11.15 -0.93 -18.40
N GLU A 183 -11.93 -1.41 -19.36
CA GLU A 183 -12.95 -2.44 -19.12
C GLU A 183 -12.38 -3.65 -18.38
N ILE A 184 -11.11 -4.02 -18.62
CA ILE A 184 -10.39 -5.08 -17.90
C ILE A 184 -10.32 -4.81 -16.39
N ILE A 185 -9.96 -3.59 -15.98
CA ILE A 185 -9.92 -3.20 -14.55
C ILE A 185 -11.33 -3.21 -13.96
N ILE A 186 -12.33 -2.80 -14.74
CA ILE A 186 -13.75 -2.83 -14.32
C ILE A 186 -14.26 -4.28 -14.16
N GLN A 187 -13.84 -5.21 -15.03
CA GLN A 187 -14.18 -6.64 -14.89
C GLN A 187 -13.48 -7.28 -13.68
N GLN A 188 -12.19 -7.00 -13.47
CA GLN A 188 -11.45 -7.43 -12.27
C GLN A 188 -12.12 -6.91 -10.98
N LEU A 189 -12.58 -5.66 -10.99
CA LEU A 189 -13.41 -5.05 -9.93
C LEU A 189 -14.70 -5.86 -9.67
N ILE A 190 -15.43 -6.20 -10.74
CA ILE A 190 -16.68 -6.96 -10.65
C ILE A 190 -16.45 -8.36 -10.09
N GLU A 191 -15.35 -9.03 -10.45
CA GLU A 191 -14.98 -10.35 -9.92
C GLU A 191 -14.60 -10.29 -8.44
N ILE A 192 -13.78 -9.32 -8.03
CA ILE A 192 -13.42 -9.11 -6.61
C ILE A 192 -14.69 -8.88 -5.78
N ILE A 193 -15.58 -7.97 -6.23
CA ILE A 193 -16.82 -7.65 -5.52
C ILE A 193 -17.77 -8.86 -5.44
N LYS A 194 -17.85 -9.70 -6.49
CA LYS A 194 -18.67 -10.92 -6.45
C LYS A 194 -18.14 -11.92 -5.42
N ASN A 195 -16.85 -12.21 -5.45
CA ASN A 195 -16.20 -13.18 -4.57
C ASN A 195 -16.16 -12.77 -3.08
N GLU A 196 -16.54 -11.53 -2.74
CA GLU A 196 -16.71 -11.05 -1.35
C GLU A 196 -18.16 -11.12 -0.82
N ASN A 197 -19.15 -11.44 -1.67
CA ASN A 197 -20.57 -11.55 -1.28
C ASN A 197 -21.08 -13.00 -1.16
N ASP A 198 -20.21 -13.99 -1.40
CA ASP A 198 -20.43 -15.43 -1.19
C ASP A 198 -19.69 -15.91 0.09
#